data_AF-A0A1W1W023-F1
#
_entry.id   AF-A0A1W1W023-F1
#
_cell.length_a   1.000
_cell.length_b   1.000
_cell.length_c   1.000
_cell.angle_alpha   90.00
_cell.angle_beta   90.00
_cell.angle_gamma   90.00
#
_symmetry.space_group_name_H-M   'P 1'
#
loop_
_entity.id
_entity.type
_entity.pdbx_description
1 polymer ?
#
loop_
_entity_poly.entity_id
_entity_poly.type
_entity_poly.pdbx_seq_one_letter_code
_entity_poly.pdbx_strand_id
1 'polypeptide(L)'
;MEELPIHDIDIAIYFDNSLSLEEQLDLSLTLAAELSHKLQLPVDVHALNKASIAFCYEVTKGIVVVSKDEEARLTFVENTWERYFDFEPLIKESLLDMLKP
;
A
#
# COMPACT_ATOMS: atom_id res chain seq x y z
N MET A 1 15.72 -6.77 27.08
CA MET A 1 14.62 -6.73 26.10
C MET A 1 15.31 -6.68 24.77
N GLU A 2 15.36 -7.80 24.04
CA GLU A 2 15.99 -7.83 22.72
C GLU A 2 15.24 -6.84 21.82
N GLU A 3 15.98 -5.92 21.19
CA GLU A 3 15.41 -5.04 20.18
C GLU A 3 14.92 -5.91 19.03
N LEU A 4 13.60 -5.96 18.83
CA LEU A 4 13.03 -6.51 17.61
C LEU A 4 13.59 -5.67 16.45
N PRO A 5 14.19 -6.29 15.41
CA PRO A 5 14.77 -5.57 14.28
C PRO A 5 13.75 -4.85 13.39
N ILE A 6 12.46 -4.92 13.74
CA ILE A 6 11.33 -4.32 13.04
C ILE A 6 10.81 -3.19 13.91
N HIS A 7 10.89 -1.96 13.40
CA HIS A 7 10.53 -0.75 14.14
C HIS A 7 9.08 -0.29 13.90
N ASP A 8 8.51 -0.66 12.76
CA ASP A 8 7.17 -0.32 12.29
C ASP A 8 6.57 -1.43 11.41
N ILE A 9 5.25 -1.42 11.29
CA ILE A 9 4.52 -2.34 10.42
C ILE A 9 3.66 -1.53 9.45
N ASP A 10 4.03 -1.57 8.17
CA ASP A 10 3.20 -1.02 7.09
C ASP A 10 2.16 -2.04 6.61
N ILE A 11 0.90 -1.63 6.59
CA ILE A 11 -0.22 -2.44 6.12
C ILE A 11 -0.95 -1.68 5.03
N ALA A 12 -1.11 -2.31 3.87
CA ALA A 12 -1.92 -1.77 2.79
C ALA A 12 -3.27 -2.50 2.70
N ILE A 13 -4.36 -1.76 2.51
CA ILE A 13 -5.71 -2.30 2.42
C ILE A 13 -6.36 -1.86 1.12
N TYR A 14 -6.89 -2.82 0.38
CA TYR A 14 -7.80 -2.56 -0.73
C TYR A 14 -9.24 -2.57 -0.20
N PHE A 15 -9.89 -1.42 -0.21
CA PHE A 15 -11.26 -1.24 0.23
C PHE A 15 -12.26 -1.51 -0.89
N ASP A 16 -13.49 -1.78 -0.51
CA ASP A 16 -14.60 -1.84 -1.45
C ASP A 16 -14.84 -0.46 -2.10
N ASN A 17 -15.09 -0.44 -3.41
CA ASN A 17 -15.27 0.81 -4.17
C ASN A 17 -16.58 1.54 -3.83
N SER A 18 -17.49 0.92 -3.07
CA SER A 18 -18.68 1.56 -2.52
C SER A 18 -18.36 2.54 -1.38
N LEU A 19 -17.21 2.40 -0.72
CA LEU A 19 -16.78 3.30 0.35
C LEU A 19 -16.26 4.61 -0.23
N SER A 20 -16.72 5.72 0.33
CA SER A 20 -16.17 7.05 0.06
C SER A 20 -14.73 7.19 0.55
N LEU A 21 -14.03 8.21 0.06
CA LEU A 21 -12.65 8.47 0.47
C LEU A 21 -12.52 8.82 1.95
N GLU A 22 -13.53 9.51 2.50
CA GLU A 22 -13.59 9.85 3.92
C GLU A 22 -13.74 8.58 4.76
N GLU A 23 -14.65 7.69 4.40
CA GLU A 23 -14.82 6.40 5.08
C GLU A 23 -13.56 5.53 5.01
N GLN A 24 -12.88 5.49 3.86
CA GLN A 24 -11.62 4.75 3.70
C GLN A 24 -10.51 5.32 4.60
N LEU A 25 -10.42 6.64 4.70
CA LEU A 25 -9.44 7.31 5.56
C LEU A 25 -9.74 7.04 7.04
N ASP A 26 -10.99 7.21 7.46
CA ASP A 26 -11.42 6.99 8.85
C ASP A 26 -11.17 5.54 9.27
N LEU A 27 -11.49 4.57 8.39
CA LEU A 27 -11.20 3.15 8.63
C LEU A 27 -9.70 2.90 8.73
N SER A 28 -8.90 3.48 7.85
CA SER A 28 -7.43 3.32 7.88
C SER A 28 -6.85 3.86 9.19
N LEU A 29 -7.25 5.05 9.62
CA LEU A 29 -6.80 5.66 10.88
C LEU A 29 -7.24 4.84 12.10
N THR A 30 -8.49 4.37 12.11
CA THR A 30 -9.02 3.54 13.20
C THR A 30 -8.25 2.22 13.31
N LEU A 31 -8.00 1.55 12.17
CA LEU A 31 -7.26 0.30 12.12
C LEU A 31 -5.80 0.49 12.55
N ALA A 32 -5.13 1.56 12.09
CA ALA A 32 -3.77 1.89 12.49
C ALA A 32 -3.65 2.05 14.01
N ALA A 33 -4.56 2.83 14.62
CA ALA A 33 -4.58 3.05 16.06
C ALA A 33 -4.87 1.75 16.85
N GLU A 34 -5.86 0.97 16.43
CA GLU A 34 -6.22 -0.29 17.08
C GLU A 34 -5.10 -1.34 17.00
N LEU A 35 -4.49 -1.50 15.83
CA LEU A 35 -3.42 -2.46 15.61
C LEU A 35 -2.16 -2.04 16.37
N SER A 36 -1.83 -0.75 16.34
CA SER A 36 -0.70 -0.22 17.12
C SER A 36 -0.86 -0.50 18.62
N HIS A 37 -2.07 -0.26 19.14
CA HIS A 37 -2.37 -0.55 20.54
C HIS A 37 -2.32 -2.05 20.87
N LYS A 38 -2.84 -2.92 19.99
CA LYS A 38 -2.85 -4.38 20.22
C LYS A 38 -1.47 -5.01 20.10
N LEU A 39 -0.65 -4.55 19.16
CA LEU A 39 0.68 -5.09 18.87
C LEU A 39 1.80 -4.42 19.69
N GLN A 40 1.51 -3.28 20.34
CA GLN A 40 2.50 -2.49 21.08
C GLN A 40 3.69 -2.07 20.21
N LEU A 41 3.44 -1.87 18.91
CA LEU A 41 4.37 -1.44 17.88
C LEU A 41 3.67 -0.39 16.99
N PRO A 42 4.39 0.58 16.41
CA PRO A 42 3.81 1.48 15.41
C PRO A 42 3.29 0.70 14.19
N VAL A 43 2.05 0.96 13.80
CA VAL A 43 1.42 0.37 12.61
C VAL A 43 0.83 1.48 11.76
N ASP A 44 1.26 1.55 10.50
CA ASP A 44 0.75 2.49 9.52
C ASP A 44 -0.14 1.76 8.49
N VAL A 45 -1.35 2.28 8.29
CA VAL A 45 -2.34 1.68 7.38
C VAL A 45 -2.61 2.59 6.20
N HIS A 46 -2.44 2.06 4.99
CA HIS A 46 -2.58 2.79 3.73
C HIS A 46 -3.67 2.21 2.83
N ALA A 47 -4.59 3.06 2.38
CA ALA A 47 -5.64 2.68 1.42
C ALA A 47 -5.08 2.59 -0.02
N LEU A 48 -5.24 1.44 -0.66
CA LEU A 48 -4.73 1.19 -2.01
C LEU A 48 -5.56 1.83 -3.12
N ASN A 49 -6.86 2.09 -2.88
CA ASN A 49 -7.80 2.53 -3.92
C ASN A 49 -7.41 3.86 -4.59
N LYS A 50 -6.68 4.72 -3.90
CA LYS A 50 -6.16 6.02 -4.40
C LYS A 50 -4.66 6.21 -4.22
N ALA A 51 -3.94 5.16 -3.86
CA ALA A 51 -2.50 5.25 -3.71
C ALA A 51 -1.80 5.45 -5.06
N SER A 52 -0.57 5.96 -5.01
CA SER A 52 0.25 6.12 -6.21
C SER A 52 0.56 4.75 -6.82
N ILE A 53 0.73 4.72 -8.14
CA ILE A 53 1.00 3.45 -8.83
C ILE A 53 2.29 2.78 -8.37
N ALA A 54 3.32 3.59 -8.05
CA ALA A 54 4.57 3.08 -7.51
C ALA A 54 4.36 2.42 -6.15
N PHE A 55 3.56 3.03 -5.26
CA PHE A 55 3.23 2.44 -3.97
C PHE A 55 2.44 1.14 -4.13
N CYS A 56 1.40 1.13 -4.96
CA CYS A 56 0.62 -0.08 -5.25
C CYS A 56 1.53 -1.19 -5.76
N TYR A 57 2.46 -0.88 -6.68
CA TYR A 57 3.40 -1.86 -7.21
C TYR A 57 4.29 -2.46 -6.12
N GLU A 58 4.87 -1.64 -5.23
CA GLU A 58 5.66 -2.16 -4.10
C GLU A 58 4.83 -3.01 -3.14
N VAL A 59 3.59 -2.60 -2.84
CA VAL A 59 2.67 -3.40 -2.01
C VAL A 59 2.40 -4.77 -2.63
N THR A 60 2.20 -4.86 -3.94
CA THR A 60 1.92 -6.15 -4.60
C THR A 60 3.07 -7.15 -4.51
N LYS A 61 4.30 -6.70 -4.23
CA LYS A 61 5.46 -7.57 -3.95
C LYS A 61 5.53 -8.05 -2.50
N GLY A 62 4.70 -7.49 -1.63
CA GLY A 62 4.63 -7.81 -0.21
C GLY A 62 3.92 -9.13 0.09
N ILE A 63 3.58 -9.32 1.37
CA ILE A 63 2.92 -10.52 1.87
C ILE A 63 1.42 -10.26 2.02
N VAL A 64 0.59 -11.14 1.45
CA VAL A 64 -0.86 -11.07 1.64
C VAL A 64 -1.23 -11.66 3.00
N VAL A 65 -1.81 -10.82 3.87
CA VAL A 65 -2.28 -11.23 5.19
C VAL A 65 -3.70 -11.78 5.13
N VAL A 66 -4.59 -11.12 4.38
CA VAL A 66 -6.00 -11.51 4.20
C VAL A 66 -6.44 -11.20 2.77
N SER A 67 -7.14 -12.13 2.13
CA SER A 67 -7.83 -11.94 0.86
C SER A 67 -9.26 -12.45 0.99
N LYS A 68 -10.25 -11.58 0.82
CA LYS A 68 -11.68 -11.95 0.83
C LYS A 68 -12.19 -12.31 -0.55
N ASP A 69 -11.67 -11.64 -1.56
CA ASP A 69 -12.00 -11.82 -2.97
C ASP A 69 -10.70 -11.90 -3.76
N GLU A 70 -10.38 -13.11 -4.20
CA GLU A 70 -9.13 -13.39 -4.88
C GLU A 70 -9.15 -12.91 -6.34
N GLU A 71 -10.32 -12.89 -6.97
CA GLU A 71 -10.49 -12.38 -8.33
C GLU A 71 -10.25 -10.88 -8.35
N ALA A 72 -10.82 -10.15 -7.39
CA ALA A 72 -10.56 -8.72 -7.21
C ALA A 72 -9.07 -8.44 -6.91
N ARG A 73 -8.43 -9.28 -6.09
CA ARG A 73 -7.00 -9.15 -5.77
C ARG A 73 -6.13 -9.34 -7.01
N LEU A 74 -6.33 -10.41 -7.76
CA LEU A 74 -5.56 -10.70 -8.98
C LEU A 74 -5.79 -9.61 -10.04
N THR A 75 -7.04 -9.19 -10.23
CA THR A 75 -7.38 -8.06 -11.11
C THR A 75 -6.65 -6.79 -10.71
N PHE A 76 -6.58 -6.47 -9.41
CA PHE A 76 -5.82 -5.31 -8.93
C PHE A 76 -4.32 -5.45 -9.20
N VAL A 77 -3.74 -6.62 -8.97
CA VAL A 77 -2.31 -6.90 -9.22
C VAL A 77 -1.98 -6.73 -10.69
N GLU A 78 -2.74 -7.39 -11.57
CA GLU A 78 -2.55 -7.34 -13.03
C GLU A 78 -2.63 -5.90 -13.55
N ASN A 79 -3.69 -5.18 -13.20
CA ASN A 79 -3.86 -3.77 -13.59
C ASN A 79 -2.75 -2.87 -13.04
N THR A 80 -2.26 -3.14 -11.83
CA THR A 80 -1.16 -2.37 -11.23
C THR A 80 0.13 -2.60 -12.00
N TRP A 81 0.44 -3.85 -12.34
CA TRP A 81 1.66 -4.22 -13.05
C TRP A 81 1.66 -3.70 -14.49
N GLU A 82 0.56 -3.88 -15.23
CA GLU A 82 0.40 -3.35 -16.59
C GLU A 82 0.65 -1.84 -16.61
N ARG A 83 -0.09 -1.10 -15.79
CA ARG A 83 0.07 0.36 -15.72
C ARG A 83 1.46 0.74 -15.23
N TYR A 84 2.05 0.04 -14.25
CA TYR A 84 3.37 0.39 -13.75
C TYR A 84 4.43 0.26 -14.83
N PHE A 85 4.40 -0.80 -15.64
CA PHE A 85 5.35 -0.98 -16.73
C PHE A 85 5.18 0.05 -17.85
N ASP A 86 3.96 0.52 -18.10
CA ASP A 86 3.73 1.65 -19.02
C ASP A 86 4.35 2.95 -18.50
N PHE A 87 4.31 3.19 -17.18
CA PHE A 87 4.88 4.39 -16.54
C PHE A 87 6.36 4.26 -16.17
N GLU A 88 6.92 3.05 -16.09
CA GLU A 88 8.30 2.79 -15.70
C GLU A 88 9.34 3.63 -16.48
N PRO A 89 9.28 3.74 -17.83
CA PRO A 89 10.24 4.57 -18.56
C PRO A 89 10.15 6.05 -18.19
N LEU A 90 8.95 6.59 -17.96
CA LEU A 90 8.73 7.98 -17.55
C LEU A 90 9.27 8.25 -16.14
N ILE A 91 9.07 7.30 -15.21
CA ILE A 91 9.59 7.39 -13.85
C ILE A 91 11.12 7.38 -13.87
N LYS A 92 11.73 6.49 -14.66
CA LYS A 92 13.19 6.40 -14.80
C LYS A 92 13.78 7.68 -15.39
N GLU A 93 13.17 8.24 -16.43
CA GLU A 93 13.62 9.50 -17.03
C GLU A 93 13.51 10.67 -16.06
N SER A 94 12.37 10.82 -15.37
CA SER A 94 12.18 11.89 -14.38
C SER A 94 13.19 11.80 -13.23
N LEU A 95 13.50 10.59 -12.75
CA LEU A 95 14.51 10.38 -11.70
C LEU A 95 15.91 10.75 -12.19
N LEU A 96 16.27 10.37 -13.41
CA LEU A 96 17.55 10.72 -14.02
C LEU A 96 17.70 12.24 -14.20
N ASP A 97 16.63 12.93 -14.61
CA ASP A 97 16.63 14.39 -14.74
C ASP A 97 16.81 15.10 -13.40
N MET A 98 16.19 14.61 -12.33
CA MET A 98 16.36 15.16 -10.98
C MET A 98 17.78 14.96 -10.41
N LEU A 99 18.51 13.98 -10.91
CA LEU A 99 19.89 13.66 -10.49
C LEU A 99 20.96 14.38 -11.32
N LYS A 100 20.57 15.13 -12.38
CA LYS A 100 21.50 15.96 -13.14
C LYS A 100 21.87 17.22 -12.32
N PRO A 101 23.17 17.55 -12.21
CA PRO A 101 23.66 18.70 -11.43
C PRO A 101 23.33 20.05 -12.08
#